data_AF-A0A6P6N7X7-F1
#
_entry.id   AF-A0A6P6N7X7-F1
#
_cell.length_a   1.000
_cell.length_b   1.000
_cell.length_c   1.000
_cell.angle_alpha   90.00
_cell.angle_beta   90.00
_cell.angle_gamma   90.00
#
_symmetry.space_group_name_H-M   'P 1'
#
loop_
_entity.id
_entity.type
_entity.pdbx_description
1 polymer ?
#
loop_
_entity_poly.entity_id
_entity_poly.type
_entity_poly.pdbx_seq_one_letter_code
_entity_poly.pdbx_strand_id
1 'polypeptide(L)'
;MPLEKSVKVKEVITSLCKLLSVLSVESIPTAEAFRRAKFNRKDATVDMGSLLSSLLQKAFALDCACWDFRDQDYDMQLLFVRSALCYCGYGAPWVVGPWPPSHTEDVGSRDLLLAFGWVLSSGNLLDFMLSEKVHQLDTLSSAPLIPQGLIPGQPEVAAHGPGEDASVKKDPVLQALQWQYGKLRLQWKCLLSAQEERSKFTHRVISSISPSAVCQPHLTGSHYSNMTSTALDKELKRIQALNGILEGYLDWKLHEALFWCWM
;
A
#
# COMPACT_ATOMS: atom_id res chain seq x y z
N MET A 1 -38.86 1.50 -15.08
CA MET A 1 -37.72 0.66 -15.54
C MET A 1 -36.35 1.38 -15.63
N PRO A 2 -36.22 2.68 -15.96
CA PRO A 2 -34.91 3.38 -15.88
C PRO A 2 -34.44 3.64 -14.45
N LEU A 3 -35.39 3.87 -13.54
CA LEU A 3 -35.12 4.30 -12.16
C LEU A 3 -34.42 3.19 -11.34
N GLU A 4 -34.88 1.94 -11.42
CA GLU A 4 -34.26 0.81 -10.70
C GLU A 4 -32.82 0.54 -11.14
N LYS A 5 -32.53 0.68 -12.44
CA LYS A 5 -31.15 0.58 -12.95
C LYS A 5 -30.28 1.72 -12.43
N SER A 6 -30.82 2.93 -12.35
CA SER A 6 -30.10 4.09 -11.81
C SER A 6 -29.85 4.02 -10.30
N VAL A 7 -30.77 3.42 -9.53
CA VAL A 7 -30.63 3.20 -8.09
C VAL A 7 -29.50 2.18 -7.82
N LYS A 8 -29.49 1.06 -8.55
CA LYS A 8 -28.43 0.06 -8.45
C LYS A 8 -27.05 0.62 -8.81
N VAL A 9 -26.95 1.47 -9.85
CA VAL A 9 -25.68 2.12 -10.22
C VAL A 9 -25.17 3.06 -9.13
N LYS A 10 -26.08 3.82 -8.51
CA LYS A 10 -25.71 4.70 -7.39
C LYS A 10 -25.16 3.89 -6.21
N GLU A 11 -25.81 2.78 -5.87
CA GLU A 11 -25.38 1.86 -4.82
C GLU A 11 -23.99 1.29 -5.12
N VAL A 12 -23.76 0.81 -6.34
CA VAL A 12 -22.47 0.26 -6.80
C VAL A 12 -21.34 1.29 -6.65
N ILE A 13 -21.55 2.52 -7.13
CA ILE A 13 -20.53 3.58 -7.03
C ILE A 13 -20.31 3.97 -5.56
N THR A 14 -21.37 4.02 -4.74
CA THR A 14 -21.20 4.30 -3.31
C THR A 14 -20.42 3.21 -2.58
N SER A 15 -20.58 1.93 -2.94
CA SER A 15 -19.78 0.84 -2.37
C SER A 15 -18.30 0.98 -2.75
N LEU A 16 -18.00 1.36 -4.00
CA LEU A 16 -16.63 1.67 -4.42
C LEU A 16 -16.04 2.85 -3.63
N CYS A 17 -16.78 3.95 -3.50
CA CYS A 17 -16.35 5.11 -2.71
C CYS A 17 -16.08 4.74 -1.24
N LYS A 18 -16.91 3.88 -0.64
CA LYS A 18 -16.69 3.36 0.72
C LYS A 18 -15.39 2.56 0.81
N LEU A 19 -15.14 1.66 -0.14
CA LEU A 19 -13.90 0.89 -0.19
C LEU A 19 -12.68 1.82 -0.29
N LEU A 20 -12.72 2.81 -1.19
CA LEU A 20 -11.63 3.79 -1.36
C LEU A 20 -11.41 4.64 -0.08
N SER A 21 -12.48 4.95 0.66
CA SER A 21 -12.40 5.67 1.94
C SER A 21 -11.71 4.83 3.01
N VAL A 22 -12.08 3.55 3.09
CA VAL A 22 -11.46 2.60 4.00
C VAL A 22 -9.98 2.36 3.63
N LEU A 23 -9.66 2.38 2.35
CA LEU A 23 -8.28 2.38 1.86
C LEU A 23 -7.57 3.73 2.03
N SER A 24 -8.17 4.73 2.67
CA SER A 24 -7.63 6.09 2.93
C SER A 24 -7.18 6.85 1.68
N VAL A 25 -8.04 6.90 0.65
CA VAL A 25 -7.89 7.86 -0.46
C VAL A 25 -8.57 9.16 -0.04
N GLU A 26 -7.85 10.29 -0.10
CA GLU A 26 -8.32 11.57 0.49
C GLU A 26 -9.36 12.32 -0.37
N SER A 27 -9.37 12.10 -1.69
CA SER A 27 -10.18 12.83 -2.68
C SER A 27 -11.26 11.95 -3.31
N ILE A 28 -12.27 11.56 -2.53
CA ILE A 28 -13.32 10.67 -3.02
C ILE A 28 -14.49 11.49 -3.58
N PRO A 29 -14.77 11.41 -4.90
CA PRO A 29 -15.84 12.17 -5.50
C PRO A 29 -17.20 11.51 -5.23
N THR A 30 -18.25 12.32 -5.30
CA THR A 30 -19.63 11.84 -5.07
C THR A 30 -20.08 10.92 -6.22
N ALA A 31 -21.00 9.98 -5.97
CA ALA A 31 -21.53 9.10 -7.03
C ALA A 31 -22.14 9.85 -8.24
N GLU A 32 -22.63 11.07 -8.03
CA GLU A 32 -23.09 11.96 -9.11
C GLU A 32 -21.93 12.49 -9.97
N ALA A 33 -20.74 12.69 -9.42
CA ALA A 33 -19.56 13.09 -10.20
C ALA A 33 -19.13 11.97 -11.17
N PHE A 34 -19.17 10.71 -10.75
CA PHE A 34 -18.95 9.56 -11.65
C PHE A 34 -20.00 9.51 -12.78
N ARG A 35 -21.27 9.76 -12.47
CA ARG A 35 -22.33 9.86 -13.50
C ARG A 35 -22.09 11.00 -14.46
N ARG A 36 -21.70 12.18 -13.96
CA ARG A 36 -21.38 13.37 -14.78
C ARG A 36 -20.13 13.15 -15.64
N ALA A 37 -19.13 12.47 -15.10
CA ALA A 37 -17.92 12.07 -15.82
C ALA A 37 -18.24 11.14 -17.00
N LYS A 38 -19.14 10.17 -16.81
CA LYS A 38 -19.61 9.32 -17.91
C LYS A 38 -20.21 10.11 -19.08
N PHE A 39 -20.88 11.23 -18.79
CA PHE A 39 -21.45 12.14 -19.80
C PHE A 39 -20.48 13.26 -20.24
N ASN A 40 -19.19 13.14 -19.93
CA ASN A 40 -18.13 14.08 -20.28
C ASN A 40 -18.42 15.53 -19.85
N ARG A 41 -19.00 15.72 -18.66
CA ARG A 41 -19.23 17.06 -18.09
C ARG A 41 -17.92 17.62 -17.51
N LYS A 42 -17.59 18.85 -17.85
CA LYS A 42 -16.34 19.53 -17.41
C LYS A 42 -16.27 19.72 -15.89
N ASP A 43 -17.42 19.90 -15.25
CA ASP A 43 -17.54 20.05 -13.81
C ASP A 43 -16.98 18.84 -13.03
N ALA A 44 -16.96 17.65 -13.65
CA ALA A 44 -16.46 16.43 -13.03
C ALA A 44 -14.97 16.15 -13.32
N THR A 45 -14.31 16.96 -14.15
CA THR A 45 -12.93 16.69 -14.57
C THR A 45 -11.94 16.87 -13.40
N VAL A 46 -12.16 17.88 -12.56
CA VAL A 46 -11.31 18.14 -11.37
C VAL A 46 -11.50 17.04 -10.32
N ASP A 47 -12.74 16.67 -10.06
CA ASP A 47 -13.11 15.59 -9.12
C ASP A 47 -12.48 14.24 -9.53
N MET A 48 -12.55 13.90 -10.82
CA MET A 48 -11.98 12.63 -11.32
C MET A 48 -10.46 12.66 -11.43
N GLY A 49 -9.89 13.82 -11.78
CA GLY A 49 -8.43 14.01 -11.83
C GLY A 49 -7.81 13.89 -10.44
N SER A 50 -8.43 14.51 -9.44
CA SER A 50 -7.97 14.45 -8.05
C SER A 50 -8.10 13.06 -7.43
N LEU A 51 -9.19 12.34 -7.74
CA LEU A 51 -9.33 10.93 -7.35
C LEU A 51 -8.18 10.10 -7.92
N LEU A 52 -7.94 10.23 -9.23
CA LEU A 52 -6.94 9.44 -9.94
C LEU A 52 -5.53 9.77 -9.46
N SER A 53 -5.22 11.04 -9.19
CA SER A 53 -3.91 11.43 -8.65
C SER A 53 -3.66 10.84 -7.27
N SER A 54 -4.63 10.93 -6.36
CA SER A 54 -4.45 10.42 -4.99
C SER A 54 -4.35 8.90 -4.96
N LEU A 55 -5.08 8.22 -5.84
CA LEU A 55 -4.99 6.78 -6.02
C LEU A 55 -3.62 6.36 -6.59
N LEU A 56 -3.10 7.07 -7.60
CA LEU A 56 -1.78 6.79 -8.18
C LEU A 56 -0.63 7.13 -7.23
N GLN A 57 -0.71 8.22 -6.46
CA GLN A 57 0.30 8.54 -5.44
C GLN A 57 0.45 7.41 -4.42
N LYS A 58 -0.70 6.89 -3.98
CA LYS A 58 -0.77 5.78 -3.05
C LYS A 58 -0.23 4.49 -3.66
N ALA A 59 -0.58 4.22 -4.92
CA ALA A 59 -0.04 3.08 -5.67
C ALA A 59 1.49 3.10 -5.76
N PHE A 60 2.05 4.28 -6.01
CA PHE A 60 3.48 4.45 -6.25
C PHE A 60 4.25 4.86 -4.99
N ALA A 61 3.61 4.84 -3.82
CA ALA A 61 4.19 5.24 -2.53
C ALA A 61 5.04 6.52 -2.64
N LEU A 62 4.53 7.52 -3.37
CA LEU A 62 5.19 8.83 -3.50
C LEU A 62 4.94 9.64 -2.23
N ASP A 63 5.48 9.19 -1.09
CA ASP A 63 5.57 9.96 0.15
C ASP A 63 6.73 10.97 0.08
N CYS A 64 6.95 11.58 -1.09
CA CYS A 64 7.86 12.71 -1.21
C CYS A 64 7.16 13.93 -0.64
N ALA A 65 7.61 14.45 0.50
CA ALA A 65 7.18 15.73 1.10
C ALA A 65 7.34 16.96 0.16
N CYS A 66 7.82 16.71 -1.06
CA CYS A 66 8.05 17.61 -2.17
C CYS A 66 6.79 17.82 -3.02
N TRP A 67 5.74 17.01 -2.80
CA TRP A 67 4.52 16.95 -3.61
C TRP A 67 3.29 17.16 -2.74
N ASP A 68 3.20 18.29 -2.03
CA ASP A 68 1.97 18.68 -1.34
C ASP A 68 0.95 19.23 -2.36
N PHE A 69 -0.13 18.49 -2.59
CA PHE A 69 -1.19 18.80 -3.58
C PHE A 69 -2.17 19.89 -3.12
N ARG A 70 -2.06 20.38 -1.89
CA ARG A 70 -2.98 21.38 -1.35
C ARG A 70 -2.91 22.74 -2.05
N ASP A 71 -1.85 22.99 -2.83
CA ASP A 71 -1.58 24.29 -3.46
C ASP A 71 -1.08 24.19 -4.92
N GLN A 72 -1.26 23.04 -5.58
CA GLN A 72 -0.75 22.82 -6.95
C GLN A 72 -1.76 23.22 -8.04
N ASP A 73 -1.23 23.81 -9.10
CA ASP A 73 -1.95 24.09 -10.33
C ASP A 73 -2.48 22.79 -10.95
N TYR A 74 -3.73 22.80 -11.42
CA TYR A 74 -4.43 21.62 -11.97
C TYR A 74 -3.60 20.91 -13.06
N ASP A 75 -2.83 21.68 -13.82
CA ASP A 75 -1.92 21.21 -14.86
C ASP A 75 -0.80 20.30 -14.31
N MET A 76 -0.23 20.60 -13.15
CA MET A 76 0.81 19.78 -12.52
C MET A 76 0.27 18.42 -12.08
N GLN A 77 -0.95 18.41 -11.53
CA GLN A 77 -1.64 17.18 -11.14
C GLN A 77 -1.95 16.31 -12.36
N LEU A 78 -2.39 16.93 -13.46
CA LEU A 78 -2.67 16.21 -14.71
C LEU A 78 -1.39 15.62 -15.34
N LEU A 79 -0.27 16.35 -15.28
CA LEU A 79 1.05 15.88 -15.72
C LEU A 79 1.53 14.67 -14.92
N PHE A 80 1.33 14.69 -13.61
CA PHE A 80 1.61 13.54 -12.75
C PHE A 80 0.75 12.33 -13.13
N VAL A 81 -0.56 12.51 -13.21
CA VAL A 81 -1.50 11.44 -13.59
C VAL A 81 -1.10 10.84 -14.93
N ARG A 82 -0.75 11.67 -15.90
CA ARG A 82 -0.31 11.24 -17.23
C ARG A 82 0.99 10.42 -17.18
N SER A 83 2.00 10.88 -16.45
CA SER A 83 3.28 10.17 -16.34
C SER A 83 3.13 8.84 -15.59
N ALA A 84 2.36 8.82 -14.51
CA ALA A 84 2.02 7.62 -13.76
C ALA A 84 1.24 6.60 -14.61
N LEU A 85 0.22 7.04 -15.36
CA LEU A 85 -0.52 6.18 -16.29
C LEU A 85 0.36 5.62 -17.42
N CYS A 86 1.27 6.44 -17.95
CA CYS A 86 2.25 6.01 -18.95
C CYS A 86 3.16 4.92 -18.37
N TYR A 87 3.62 5.09 -17.13
CA TYR A 87 4.41 4.07 -16.42
C TYR A 87 3.61 2.77 -16.18
N CYS A 88 2.31 2.86 -15.92
CA CYS A 88 1.44 1.70 -15.86
C CYS A 88 1.26 1.00 -17.22
N GLY A 89 1.58 1.65 -18.34
CA GLY A 89 1.36 1.13 -19.70
C GLY A 89 -0.01 1.49 -20.29
N TYR A 90 -0.70 2.51 -19.76
CA TYR A 90 -1.97 2.97 -20.32
C TYR A 90 -1.74 3.76 -21.62
N GLY A 91 -2.10 3.15 -22.75
CA GLY A 91 -1.79 3.65 -24.09
C GLY A 91 -2.77 4.66 -24.71
N ALA A 92 -3.52 5.42 -23.90
CA ALA A 92 -4.50 6.35 -24.46
C ALA A 92 -3.83 7.51 -25.23
N PRO A 93 -4.48 8.05 -26.29
CA PRO A 93 -3.91 9.13 -27.10
C PRO A 93 -3.55 10.39 -26.29
N TRP A 94 -4.35 10.73 -25.28
CA TRP A 94 -4.08 11.87 -24.39
C TRP A 94 -2.93 11.61 -23.40
N VAL A 95 -2.48 10.36 -23.26
CA VAL A 95 -1.33 9.97 -22.42
C VAL A 95 -0.04 9.85 -23.22
N VAL A 96 -0.09 9.19 -24.38
CA VAL A 96 1.09 8.87 -25.21
C VAL A 96 1.31 9.89 -26.33
N GLY A 97 0.30 10.69 -26.68
CA GLY A 97 0.34 11.60 -27.82
C GLY A 97 1.30 12.79 -27.66
N PRO A 98 1.69 13.46 -28.77
CA PRO A 98 2.55 14.64 -28.75
C PRO A 98 1.94 15.74 -27.89
N TRP A 99 2.76 16.44 -27.10
CA TRP A 99 2.36 17.61 -26.32
C TRP A 99 2.00 18.77 -27.26
N PRO A 100 0.73 19.24 -27.34
CA PRO A 100 0.48 20.52 -27.99
C PRO A 100 0.98 21.65 -27.07
N PRO A 101 1.72 22.65 -27.58
CA PRO A 101 2.33 23.72 -26.78
C PRO A 101 1.33 24.63 -26.06
N SER A 102 0.03 24.46 -26.29
CA SER A 102 -1.05 25.11 -25.55
C SER A 102 -1.54 24.20 -24.41
N HIS A 103 -1.48 24.72 -23.18
CA HIS A 103 -1.93 24.15 -21.90
C HIS A 103 -3.43 23.82 -21.82
N THR A 104 -4.04 23.31 -22.89
CA THR A 104 -5.49 23.14 -22.98
C THR A 104 -5.86 22.03 -23.95
N GLU A 105 -5.24 20.85 -23.81
CA GLU A 105 -6.01 19.65 -24.10
C GLU A 105 -6.93 19.42 -22.92
N ASP A 106 -8.19 19.80 -23.11
CA ASP A 106 -9.28 19.63 -22.15
C ASP A 106 -9.55 18.12 -22.05
N VAL A 107 -8.75 17.40 -21.25
CA VAL A 107 -8.92 15.97 -21.02
C VAL A 107 -10.35 15.76 -20.52
N GLY A 108 -11.10 14.95 -21.25
CA GLY A 108 -12.50 14.72 -20.91
C GLY A 108 -12.61 14.04 -19.56
N SER A 109 -13.61 14.43 -18.76
CA SER A 109 -13.94 13.68 -17.54
C SER A 109 -14.30 12.22 -17.84
N ARG A 110 -14.75 11.92 -19.06
CA ARG A 110 -14.93 10.55 -19.55
C ARG A 110 -13.61 9.82 -19.73
N ASP A 111 -12.58 10.47 -20.24
CA ASP A 111 -11.28 9.85 -20.50
C ASP A 111 -10.53 9.56 -19.19
N LEU A 112 -10.70 10.42 -18.18
CA LEU A 112 -10.25 10.18 -16.81
C LEU A 112 -11.01 9.03 -16.15
N LEU A 113 -12.34 8.93 -16.35
CA LEU A 113 -13.13 7.81 -15.86
C LEU A 113 -12.69 6.49 -16.50
N LEU A 114 -12.39 6.47 -17.79
CA LEU A 114 -11.88 5.29 -18.49
C LEU A 114 -10.49 4.89 -17.99
N ALA A 115 -9.60 5.86 -17.75
CA ALA A 115 -8.29 5.57 -17.16
C ALA A 115 -8.43 4.99 -15.75
N PHE A 116 -9.32 5.55 -14.92
CA PHE A 116 -9.63 5.00 -13.60
C PHE A 116 -10.18 3.57 -13.70
N GLY A 117 -11.14 3.32 -14.61
CA GLY A 117 -11.68 1.99 -14.86
C GLY A 117 -10.60 1.01 -15.33
N TRP A 118 -9.70 1.44 -16.21
CA TRP A 118 -8.57 0.63 -16.64
C TRP A 118 -7.66 0.29 -15.46
N VAL A 119 -7.27 1.27 -14.65
CA VAL A 119 -6.43 1.09 -13.46
C VAL A 119 -7.07 0.12 -12.46
N LEU A 120 -8.39 0.20 -12.26
CA LEU A 120 -9.13 -0.78 -11.44
C LEU A 120 -9.13 -2.18 -12.05
N SER A 121 -9.27 -2.30 -13.38
CA SER A 121 -9.29 -3.57 -14.10
C SER A 121 -7.93 -4.26 -14.15
N SER A 122 -6.84 -3.51 -14.02
CA SER A 122 -5.46 -4.01 -14.07
C SER A 122 -5.11 -4.95 -12.90
N GLY A 123 -6.03 -5.18 -11.96
CA GLY A 123 -5.97 -6.23 -10.92
C GLY A 123 -4.97 -5.98 -9.80
N ASN A 124 -3.82 -5.39 -10.12
CA ASN A 124 -2.70 -5.28 -9.17
C ASN A 124 -2.87 -4.13 -8.17
N LEU A 125 -3.64 -3.09 -8.52
CA LEU A 125 -3.67 -1.89 -7.70
C LEU A 125 -4.47 -2.06 -6.40
N LEU A 126 -5.72 -2.52 -6.50
CA LEU A 126 -6.57 -2.67 -5.32
C LEU A 126 -5.96 -3.67 -4.34
N ASP A 127 -5.39 -4.76 -4.85
CA ASP A 127 -4.73 -5.77 -4.06
C ASP A 127 -3.43 -5.25 -3.43
N PHE A 128 -2.68 -4.39 -4.12
CA PHE A 128 -1.52 -3.69 -3.57
C PHE A 128 -1.92 -2.75 -2.42
N MET A 129 -2.92 -1.89 -2.62
CA MET A 129 -3.40 -0.96 -1.60
C MET A 129 -3.98 -1.69 -0.38
N LEU A 130 -4.66 -2.81 -0.61
CA LEU A 130 -5.16 -3.67 0.44
C LEU A 130 -4.01 -4.28 1.25
N SER A 131 -3.00 -4.82 0.55
CA SER A 131 -1.80 -5.38 1.17
C SER A 131 -1.08 -4.32 2.00
N GLU A 132 -0.85 -3.13 1.45
CA GLU A 132 -0.21 -2.02 2.16
C GLU A 132 -0.97 -1.64 3.42
N LYS A 133 -2.30 -1.53 3.35
CA LYS A 133 -3.14 -1.21 4.52
C LYS A 133 -3.05 -2.27 5.61
N VAL A 134 -3.04 -3.56 5.24
CA VAL A 134 -2.84 -4.66 6.19
C VAL A 134 -1.45 -4.55 6.84
N HIS A 135 -0.39 -4.26 6.06
CA HIS A 135 0.97 -4.06 6.60
C HIS A 135 1.05 -2.85 7.54
N GLN A 136 0.37 -1.74 7.24
CA GLN A 136 0.30 -0.57 8.13
C GLN A 136 -0.37 -0.94 9.46
N LEU A 137 -1.48 -1.68 9.43
CA LEU A 137 -2.19 -2.14 10.63
C LEU A 137 -1.34 -3.11 11.47
N ASP A 138 -0.57 -3.99 10.83
CA ASP A 138 0.30 -4.95 11.51
C ASP A 138 1.57 -4.29 12.10
N THR A 139 2.09 -3.26 11.43
CA THR A 139 3.24 -2.46 11.93
C THR A 139 2.85 -1.65 13.16
N LEU A 140 1.62 -1.13 13.21
CA LEU A 140 1.09 -0.38 14.37
C LEU A 140 0.76 -1.28 15.59
N SER A 141 0.60 -2.59 15.39
CA SER A 141 0.39 -3.58 16.47
C SER A 141 1.71 -4.15 17.01
N SER A 142 2.77 -4.20 16.18
CA SER A 142 4.09 -4.62 16.65
C SER A 142 4.68 -3.58 17.60
N ALA A 143 4.85 -3.98 18.87
CA ALA A 143 5.66 -3.27 19.86
C ALA A 143 7.03 -2.88 19.24
N PRO A 144 7.62 -1.73 19.61
CA PRO A 144 8.80 -1.22 18.95
C PRO A 144 9.91 -2.25 19.06
N LEU A 145 10.30 -2.83 17.92
CA LEU A 145 11.57 -3.53 17.83
C LEU A 145 12.62 -2.43 18.05
N ILE A 146 13.22 -2.46 19.24
CA ILE A 146 14.34 -1.62 19.63
C ILE A 146 15.27 -1.50 18.41
N PRO A 147 15.62 -0.28 17.94
CA PRO A 147 16.67 -0.12 16.96
C PRO A 147 17.93 -0.65 17.62
N GLN A 148 18.36 -1.87 17.28
CA GLN A 148 19.66 -2.37 17.69
C GLN A 148 20.69 -1.40 17.12
N GLY A 149 21.37 -0.74 18.05
CA GLY A 149 22.14 0.45 17.83
C GLY A 149 23.14 0.32 16.68
N LEU A 150 23.20 1.41 15.90
CA LEU A 150 24.45 1.91 15.36
C LEU A 150 25.52 1.85 16.45
N ILE A 151 26.52 1.00 16.27
CA ILE A 151 27.84 1.23 16.87
C ILE A 151 28.80 1.58 15.73
N PRO A 152 29.38 2.79 15.75
CA PRO A 152 30.40 3.25 14.81
C PRO A 152 31.77 2.68 15.19
N GLY A 153 32.56 2.29 14.20
CA GLY A 153 33.92 1.83 14.43
C GLY A 153 34.56 1.25 13.18
N GLN A 154 35.06 2.11 12.30
CA GLN A 154 36.24 1.75 11.51
C GLN A 154 37.44 1.53 12.45
N PRO A 155 38.41 0.71 12.02
CA PRO A 155 39.68 1.32 11.64
C PRO A 155 40.08 0.98 10.20
N GLU A 156 40.58 2.00 9.49
CA GLU A 156 41.52 1.82 8.39
C GLU A 156 42.74 1.02 8.85
N VAL A 157 43.16 0.03 8.06
CA VAL A 157 44.56 -0.38 7.97
C VAL A 157 44.87 -0.66 6.50
N ALA A 158 45.66 0.22 5.91
CA ALA A 158 46.38 -0.02 4.66
C ALA A 158 47.69 -0.78 4.96
N ALA A 159 48.05 -1.77 4.14
CA ALA A 159 49.42 -2.03 3.69
C ALA A 159 49.48 -3.25 2.75
N HIS A 160 50.24 -3.09 1.67
CA HIS A 160 50.48 -4.00 0.55
C HIS A 160 51.32 -5.25 0.86
N GLY A 161 51.20 -6.28 0.02
CA GLY A 161 52.24 -7.31 -0.19
C GLY A 161 51.83 -8.39 -1.21
N PRO A 162 52.66 -8.74 -2.21
CA PRO A 162 52.23 -9.37 -3.48
C PRO A 162 52.36 -10.90 -3.49
N GLY A 163 51.52 -11.55 -4.31
CA GLY A 163 51.64 -12.95 -4.65
C GLY A 163 50.87 -13.23 -5.93
N GLU A 164 51.59 -13.32 -7.04
CA GLU A 164 51.11 -13.84 -8.31
C GLU A 164 50.50 -15.22 -8.12
N ASP A 165 49.30 -15.46 -8.69
CA ASP A 165 49.06 -16.65 -9.50
C ASP A 165 47.69 -16.59 -10.22
N ALA A 166 47.76 -16.89 -11.52
CA ALA A 166 46.68 -17.30 -12.42
C ALA A 166 45.46 -16.37 -12.60
N SER A 167 45.64 -15.44 -13.54
CA SER A 167 44.61 -14.69 -14.25
C SER A 167 43.45 -15.57 -14.77
N VAL A 168 42.35 -15.59 -14.02
CA VAL A 168 40.99 -15.56 -14.59
C VAL A 168 40.39 -14.24 -14.12
N LYS A 169 40.27 -13.26 -15.01
CA LYS A 169 39.55 -12.01 -14.75
C LYS A 169 38.08 -12.35 -14.49
N LYS A 170 37.72 -12.71 -13.26
CA LYS A 170 36.35 -12.71 -12.79
C LYS A 170 35.93 -11.25 -12.72
N ASP A 171 34.87 -10.91 -13.45
CA ASP A 171 34.38 -9.54 -13.50
C ASP A 171 34.17 -9.01 -12.07
N PRO A 172 34.65 -7.78 -11.76
CA PRO A 172 34.54 -7.19 -10.42
C PRO A 172 33.07 -7.08 -9.98
N VAL A 173 32.15 -6.95 -10.95
CA VAL A 173 30.70 -6.98 -10.74
C VAL A 173 30.21 -8.33 -10.24
N LEU A 174 30.75 -9.42 -10.78
CA LEU A 174 30.37 -10.79 -10.42
C LEU A 174 30.87 -11.16 -9.02
N GLN A 175 32.06 -10.67 -8.66
CA GLN A 175 32.61 -10.82 -7.31
C GLN A 175 31.83 -9.97 -6.29
N ALA A 176 31.46 -8.73 -6.64
CA ALA A 176 30.60 -7.89 -5.81
C ALA A 176 29.21 -8.53 -5.60
N LEU A 177 28.61 -9.09 -6.65
CA LEU A 177 27.34 -9.79 -6.56
C LEU A 177 27.44 -11.04 -5.67
N GLN A 178 28.51 -11.83 -5.83
CA GLN A 178 28.77 -12.99 -4.98
C GLN A 178 28.95 -12.61 -3.51
N TRP A 179 29.57 -11.46 -3.24
CA TRP A 179 29.68 -10.91 -1.89
C TRP A 179 28.33 -10.47 -1.31
N GLN A 180 27.50 -9.75 -2.08
CA GLN A 180 26.15 -9.38 -1.65
C GLN A 180 25.28 -10.61 -1.40
N TYR A 181 25.38 -11.63 -2.26
CA TYR A 181 24.70 -12.90 -2.06
C TYR A 181 25.17 -13.62 -0.79
N GLY A 182 26.48 -13.61 -0.52
CA GLY A 182 27.05 -14.14 0.72
C GLY A 182 26.53 -13.41 1.96
N LYS A 183 26.46 -12.07 1.91
CA LYS A 183 25.92 -11.24 2.99
C LYS A 183 24.44 -11.54 3.22
N LEU A 184 23.64 -11.61 2.15
CA LEU A 184 22.22 -11.96 2.23
C LEU A 184 22.02 -13.35 2.83
N ARG A 185 22.83 -14.34 2.41
CA ARG A 185 22.78 -15.70 2.95
C ARG A 185 23.11 -15.75 4.44
N LEU A 186 24.06 -14.95 4.90
CA LEU A 186 24.39 -14.85 6.32
C LEU A 186 23.23 -14.22 7.10
N GLN A 187 22.67 -13.11 6.61
CA GLN A 187 21.50 -12.46 7.23
C GLN A 187 20.30 -13.40 7.32
N TRP A 188 20.03 -14.16 6.25
CA TRP A 188 18.99 -15.19 6.23
C TRP A 188 19.21 -16.25 7.31
N LYS A 189 20.43 -16.74 7.46
CA LYS A 189 20.78 -17.71 8.51
C LYS A 189 20.62 -17.13 9.91
N CYS A 190 21.04 -15.89 10.14
CA CYS A 190 20.86 -15.20 11.42
C CYS A 190 19.36 -15.06 11.74
N LEU A 191 18.54 -14.65 10.77
CA LEU A 191 17.09 -14.54 10.94
C LEU A 191 16.46 -15.89 11.28
N LEU A 192 16.87 -16.96 10.60
CA LEU A 192 16.37 -18.31 10.89
C LEU A 192 16.73 -18.75 12.32
N SER A 193 17.97 -18.48 12.76
CA SER A 193 18.38 -18.79 14.15
C SER A 193 17.58 -17.99 15.19
N ALA A 194 17.28 -16.71 14.92
CA ALA A 194 16.46 -15.88 15.80
C ALA A 194 15.00 -16.38 15.84
N GLN A 195 14.48 -16.85 14.70
CA GLN A 195 13.14 -17.45 14.63
C GLN A 195 13.06 -18.77 15.41
N GLU A 196 14.09 -19.61 15.35
CA GLU A 196 14.18 -20.82 16.17
C GLU A 196 14.24 -20.48 17.66
N GLU A 197 15.00 -19.46 18.05
CA GLU A 197 15.10 -19.01 19.43
C GLU A 197 13.75 -18.48 19.94
N ARG A 198 13.06 -17.65 19.16
CA ARG A 198 11.71 -17.18 19.46
C ARG A 198 10.73 -18.34 19.57
N SER A 199 10.84 -19.36 18.73
CA SER A 199 9.99 -20.56 18.80
C SER A 199 10.24 -21.36 20.07
N LYS A 200 11.51 -21.51 20.49
CA LYS A 200 11.88 -22.13 21.77
C LYS A 200 11.30 -21.37 22.97
N PHE A 201 11.41 -20.03 22.98
CA PHE A 201 10.80 -19.20 24.04
C PHE A 201 9.29 -19.33 24.06
N THR A 202 8.64 -19.27 22.90
CA THR A 202 7.19 -19.42 22.77
C THR A 202 6.75 -20.79 23.31
N HIS A 203 7.43 -21.87 22.92
CA HIS A 203 7.16 -23.20 23.44
C HIS A 203 7.39 -23.29 24.95
N ARG A 204 8.43 -22.65 25.49
CA ARG A 204 8.69 -22.62 26.94
C ARG A 204 7.58 -21.89 27.69
N VAL A 205 7.09 -20.76 27.17
CA VAL A 205 5.96 -20.02 27.74
C VAL A 205 4.71 -20.89 27.72
N ILE A 206 4.36 -21.47 26.56
CA ILE A 206 3.19 -22.35 26.42
C ILE A 206 3.29 -23.56 27.35
N SER A 207 4.47 -24.18 27.48
CA SER A 207 4.71 -25.31 28.39
C SER A 207 4.68 -24.90 29.87
N SER A 208 5.04 -23.66 30.21
CA SER A 208 4.95 -23.14 31.58
C SER A 208 3.51 -22.77 31.98
N ILE A 209 2.66 -22.48 30.99
CA ILE A 209 1.22 -22.35 31.15
C ILE A 209 0.64 -23.76 31.21
N SER A 210 0.77 -24.42 32.37
CA SER A 210 0.10 -25.70 32.59
C SER A 210 -1.43 -25.53 32.48
N PRO A 211 -2.16 -26.47 31.87
CA PRO A 211 -3.63 -26.43 31.78
C PRO A 211 -4.31 -26.53 33.17
N SER A 212 -3.55 -26.82 34.23
CA SER A 212 -4.02 -26.89 35.62
C SER A 212 -4.19 -25.53 36.31
N ALA A 213 -3.73 -24.41 35.72
CA ALA A 213 -3.88 -23.08 36.33
C ALA A 213 -5.15 -22.33 35.87
N VAL A 214 -6.06 -23.00 35.15
CA VAL A 214 -7.32 -22.40 34.63
C VAL A 214 -8.43 -22.34 35.71
N CYS A 215 -8.15 -22.77 36.94
CA CYS A 215 -9.08 -22.57 38.06
C CYS A 215 -8.34 -22.00 39.28
N GLN A 216 -8.11 -20.68 39.30
CA GLN A 216 -8.30 -19.87 40.50
C GLN A 216 -8.13 -18.36 40.22
N PRO A 217 -9.12 -17.51 40.49
CA PRO A 217 -8.97 -16.07 40.51
C PRO A 217 -8.47 -15.66 41.90
N HIS A 218 -7.15 -15.68 42.11
CA HIS A 218 -6.56 -15.04 43.29
C HIS A 218 -5.79 -13.79 42.88
N LEU A 219 -6.46 -12.67 43.14
CA LEU A 219 -5.93 -11.33 43.21
C LEU A 219 -4.56 -11.31 43.91
N THR A 220 -3.50 -10.95 43.18
CA THR A 220 -2.35 -10.17 43.69
C THR A 220 -1.49 -9.70 42.50
N GLY A 221 -1.25 -8.39 42.39
CA GLY A 221 -0.27 -7.82 41.44
C GLY A 221 -0.79 -6.76 40.47
N SER A 222 -1.14 -5.60 41.01
CA SER A 222 -1.75 -4.41 40.38
C SER A 222 -0.90 -3.68 39.30
N HIS A 223 -0.01 -4.33 38.56
CA HIS A 223 0.79 -3.67 37.52
C HIS A 223 0.81 -4.35 36.14
N TYR A 224 0.26 -5.58 36.00
CA TYR A 224 0.26 -6.31 34.73
C TYR A 224 -1.09 -6.30 33.98
N SER A 225 -2.21 -5.94 34.63
CA SER A 225 -3.54 -5.91 33.98
C SER A 225 -3.73 -4.72 33.03
N ASN A 226 -3.08 -3.58 33.29
CA ASN A 226 -3.27 -2.37 32.49
C ASN A 226 -2.51 -2.43 31.14
N MET A 227 -1.33 -3.06 31.09
CA MET A 227 -0.61 -3.27 29.83
C MET A 227 -1.27 -4.34 28.94
N THR A 228 -1.83 -5.39 29.55
CA THR A 228 -2.54 -6.44 28.81
C THR A 228 -3.89 -5.95 28.29
N SER A 229 -4.67 -5.20 29.08
CA SER A 229 -5.92 -4.57 28.62
C SER A 229 -5.67 -3.64 27.44
N THR A 230 -4.66 -2.77 27.52
CA THR A 230 -4.37 -1.82 26.42
C THR A 230 -3.83 -2.50 25.16
N ALA A 231 -3.07 -3.59 25.29
CA ALA A 231 -2.64 -4.40 24.14
C ALA A 231 -3.81 -5.15 23.50
N LEU A 232 -4.71 -5.71 24.31
CA LEU A 232 -5.90 -6.43 23.83
C LEU A 232 -6.92 -5.48 23.20
N ASP A 233 -7.08 -4.27 23.74
CA ASP A 233 -7.90 -3.20 23.15
C ASP A 233 -7.34 -2.71 21.81
N LYS A 234 -6.01 -2.62 21.68
CA LYS A 234 -5.36 -2.29 20.40
C LYS A 234 -5.58 -3.39 19.37
N GLU A 235 -5.46 -4.64 19.78
CA GLU A 235 -5.66 -5.79 18.90
C GLU A 235 -7.14 -5.93 18.49
N LEU A 236 -8.09 -5.65 19.38
CA LEU A 236 -9.51 -5.60 19.06
C LEU A 236 -9.81 -4.50 18.05
N LYS A 237 -9.25 -3.29 18.23
CA LYS A 237 -9.37 -2.20 17.25
C LYS A 237 -8.77 -2.56 15.90
N ARG A 238 -7.64 -3.28 15.86
CA ARG A 238 -7.02 -3.79 14.63
C ARG A 238 -7.93 -4.77 13.91
N ILE A 239 -8.44 -5.78 14.62
CA ILE A 239 -9.35 -6.77 14.05
C ILE A 239 -10.63 -6.10 13.54
N GLN A 240 -11.18 -5.15 14.28
CA GLN A 240 -12.35 -4.39 13.84
C GLN A 240 -12.08 -3.57 12.58
N ALA A 241 -10.91 -2.93 12.48
CA ALA A 241 -10.51 -2.22 11.28
C ALA A 241 -10.28 -3.16 10.08
N LEU A 242 -9.66 -4.31 10.30
CA LEU A 242 -9.45 -5.34 9.27
C LEU A 242 -10.78 -5.92 8.78
N ASN A 243 -11.72 -6.20 9.69
CA ASN A 243 -13.06 -6.65 9.35
C ASN A 243 -13.80 -5.58 8.55
N GLY A 244 -13.70 -4.31 8.91
CA GLY A 244 -14.29 -3.22 8.12
C GLY A 244 -13.71 -3.11 6.70
N ILE A 245 -12.40 -3.32 6.54
CA ILE A 245 -11.75 -3.41 5.22
C ILE A 245 -12.30 -4.60 4.42
N LEU A 246 -12.39 -5.76 5.06
CA LEU A 246 -12.87 -6.98 4.41
C LEU A 246 -14.34 -6.87 4.00
N GLU A 247 -15.21 -6.37 4.87
CA GLU A 247 -16.62 -6.11 4.58
C GLU A 247 -16.78 -5.16 3.40
N GLY A 248 -16.04 -4.05 3.38
CA GLY A 248 -16.07 -3.09 2.27
C GLY A 248 -15.58 -3.71 0.95
N TYR A 249 -14.57 -4.58 1.00
CA TYR A 249 -14.07 -5.29 -0.18
C TYR A 249 -15.08 -6.31 -0.70
N LEU A 250 -15.70 -7.10 0.19
CA LEU A 250 -16.73 -8.08 -0.18
C LEU A 250 -17.96 -7.41 -0.79
N ASP A 251 -18.41 -6.29 -0.19
CA ASP A 251 -19.50 -5.49 -0.72
C ASP A 251 -19.18 -4.97 -2.12
N TRP A 252 -17.96 -4.46 -2.36
CA TRP A 252 -17.51 -4.05 -3.69
C TRP A 252 -17.51 -5.24 -4.67
N LYS A 253 -16.94 -6.39 -4.28
CA LYS A 253 -16.87 -7.58 -5.13
C LYS A 253 -18.23 -8.10 -5.55
N LEU A 254 -19.25 -7.99 -4.70
CA LEU A 254 -20.62 -8.35 -5.05
C LEU A 254 -21.20 -7.43 -6.15
N HIS A 255 -20.83 -6.15 -6.13
CA HIS A 255 -21.33 -5.12 -7.04
C HIS A 255 -20.43 -4.89 -8.27
N GLU A 256 -19.26 -5.52 -8.32
CA GLU A 256 -18.24 -5.33 -9.35
C GLU A 256 -18.78 -5.63 -10.76
N ALA A 257 -19.52 -6.73 -10.93
CA ALA A 257 -20.10 -7.07 -12.23
C ALA A 257 -21.08 -6.00 -12.74
N LEU A 258 -21.84 -5.37 -11.84
CA LEU A 258 -22.78 -4.29 -12.18
C LEU A 258 -22.04 -2.99 -12.52
N PHE A 259 -20.89 -2.74 -11.86
CA PHE A 259 -20.02 -1.62 -12.20
C PHE A 259 -19.49 -1.74 -13.63
N TRP A 260 -18.97 -2.92 -14.00
CA TRP A 260 -18.45 -3.16 -15.34
C TRP A 260 -19.53 -3.15 -16.43
N CYS A 261 -20.76 -3.58 -16.11
CA CYS A 261 -21.89 -3.40 -17.02
C CYS A 261 -22.30 -1.93 -17.19
N TRP A 262 -22.02 -1.10 -16.20
CA TRP A 262 -22.30 0.33 -16.25
C TRP A 262 -21.19 1.11 -16.94
N MET A 263 -19.92 0.80 -16.72
CA MET A 263 -18.78 1.43 -17.41
C MET A 263 -18.89 1.26 -18.92
#